data_AF-A0A4U3B7D3-F1
#
_entry.id   AF-A0A4U3B7D3-F1
#
_cell.length_a   1.000
_cell.length_b   1.000
_cell.length_c   1.000
_cell.angle_alpha   90.00
_cell.angle_beta   90.00
_cell.angle_gamma   90.00
#
_symmetry.space_group_name_H-M   'P 1'
#
loop_
_entity.id
_entity.type
_entity.pdbx_description
1 polymer ?
#
loop_
_entity_poly.entity_id
_entity_poly.type
_entity_poly.pdbx_seq_one_letter_code
_entity_poly.pdbx_strand_id
1 'polypeptide(L)' 'MKLGLIGLGKMGFPLAEHLYEDKHEVVVYDVNKELVEKAGALGIT' A
#
# COMPACT_ATOMS: atom_id res chain seq x y z
N MET A 1 -1.23 -10.48 -9.05
CA MET A 1 -2.10 -11.17 -8.06
C MET A 1 -2.70 -10.12 -7.14
N LYS A 2 -3.84 -10.39 -6.48
CA LYS A 2 -4.46 -9.44 -5.55
C LYS A 2 -3.96 -9.67 -4.13
N LEU A 3 -3.39 -8.66 -3.51
CA LEU A 3 -2.72 -8.72 -2.21
C LEU A 3 -3.32 -7.67 -1.27
N GLY A 4 -3.60 -8.08 -0.04
CA GLY A 4 -4.03 -7.17 1.03
C GLY A 4 -2.88 -6.91 2.00
N LEU A 5 -2.64 -5.65 2.34
CA LEU A 5 -1.56 -5.25 3.26
C LEU A 5 -2.11 -4.31 4.34
N ILE A 6 -2.07 -4.78 5.59
CA ILE A 6 -2.55 -4.04 6.75
C ILE A 6 -1.35 -3.53 7.53
N GLY A 7 -1.21 -2.21 7.64
CA GLY A 7 -0.09 -1.54 8.27
C GLY A 7 0.90 -0.97 7.24
N LEU A 8 0.85 0.34 7.04
CA LEU A 8 1.70 1.15 6.16
C LEU A 8 2.81 1.88 6.91
N GLY A 9 3.32 1.27 7.99
CA GLY A 9 4.47 1.79 8.71
C GLY A 9 5.76 1.79 7.86
N LYS A 10 6.92 1.98 8.51
CA LYS A 10 8.22 2.10 7.83
C LYS A 10 8.56 0.96 6.86
N MET A 11 8.08 -0.25 7.12
CA MET A 11 8.30 -1.42 6.25
C MET A 11 7.13 -1.69 5.30
N GLY A 12 5.89 -1.44 5.74
CA GLY A 12 4.70 -1.79 4.98
C GLY A 12 4.49 -0.90 3.76
N PHE A 13 4.80 0.38 3.87
CA PHE A 13 4.65 1.32 2.75
C PHE A 13 5.61 1.01 1.59
N PRO A 14 6.93 0.85 1.79
CA PRO A 14 7.83 0.46 0.70
C PRO A 14 7.52 -0.93 0.12
N LEU A 15 6.99 -1.85 0.94
CA LEU A 15 6.56 -3.15 0.44
C LEU A 15 5.36 -3.03 -0.50
N ALA A 16 4.37 -2.21 -0.13
CA ALA A 16 3.21 -1.93 -0.98
C ALA A 16 3.63 -1.27 -2.30
N GLU A 17 4.57 -0.33 -2.26
CA GLU A 17 5.16 0.29 -3.46
C GLU A 17 5.82 -0.74 -4.36
N HIS A 18 6.71 -1.59 -3.82
CA HIS A 18 7.41 -2.59 -4.60
C HIS A 18 6.46 -3.62 -5.24
N LEU A 19 5.45 -4.07 -4.50
CA LEU A 19 4.42 -4.99 -5.02
C LEU A 19 3.59 -4.34 -6.14
N TYR A 20 3.30 -3.05 -6.00
CA TYR A 20 2.60 -2.29 -7.04
C TYR A 20 3.45 -2.11 -8.30
N GLU A 21 4.75 -1.82 -8.15
CA GLU A 21 5.71 -1.76 -9.26
C GLU A 21 5.82 -3.10 -10.01
N ASP A 22 5.78 -4.22 -9.28
CA ASP A 22 5.71 -5.59 -9.81
C ASP A 22 4.35 -5.95 -10.44
N LYS A 23 3.48 -4.96 -10.64
CA LYS A 23 2.15 -5.07 -11.25
C LYS A 23 1.21 -6.02 -10.48
N HIS A 24 1.36 -6.08 -9.17
CA HIS A 24 0.36 -6.70 -8.31
C HIS A 24 -0.73 -5.68 -7.94
N GLU A 25 -1.95 -6.17 -7.77
CA GLU A 25 -3.06 -5.35 -7.30
C GLU A 25 -3.00 -5.33 -5.77
N VAL A 26 -2.54 -4.24 -5.20
CA VAL A 26 -2.31 -4.10 -3.75
C VAL A 26 -3.44 -3.27 -3.15
N VAL A 27 -4.12 -3.85 -2.16
CA VAL A 27 -5.12 -3.17 -1.33
C VAL A 27 -4.53 -2.94 0.05
N VAL A 28 -4.55 -1.71 0.54
CA VAL A 28 -3.90 -1.32 1.80
C VAL A 28 -4.90 -0.82 2.83
N TYR A 29 -4.56 -1.02 4.10
CA TYR A 29 -5.30 -0.44 5.21
C TYR A 29 -4.34 -0.05 6.33
N ASP A 30 -4.54 1.13 6.92
CA ASP A 30 -3.86 1.57 8.13
C ASP A 30 -4.82 2.39 8.99
N VAL A 31 -4.57 2.42 10.30
CA VAL A 31 -5.30 3.27 11.24
C VAL A 31 -4.96 4.75 11.03
N ASN A 32 -3.75 5.04 10.54
CA ASN A 32 -3.33 6.37 10.13
C ASN A 32 -3.78 6.65 8.69
N LYS A 33 -4.80 7.50 8.58
CA LYS A 33 -5.40 7.88 7.29
C LYS A 33 -4.43 8.58 6.35
N GLU A 34 -3.45 9.32 6.86
CA GLU A 34 -2.47 10.02 6.02
C GLU A 34 -1.62 9.04 5.19
N LEU A 35 -1.30 7.87 5.77
CA LEU A 35 -0.53 6.84 5.07
C LEU A 35 -1.36 6.16 3.98
N VAL A 36 -2.65 5.94 4.23
CA VAL A 36 -3.58 5.39 3.25
C VAL A 36 -3.78 6.38 2.09
N GLU A 37 -3.97 7.67 2.37
CA GLU A 37 -4.07 8.69 1.33
C GLU A 37 -2.80 8.80 0.49
N LYS A 38 -1.63 8.71 1.13
CA LYS A 38 -0.33 8.70 0.44
C LYS A 38 -0.19 7.48 -0.48
N ALA A 39 -0.64 6.31 -0.06
CA ALA A 39 -0.65 5.10 -0.89
C ALA A 39 -1.66 5.23 -2.05
N GLY A 40 -2.85 5.81 -1.79
CA GLY A 40 -3.86 6.15 -2.79
C GLY A 40 -3.33 7.05 -3.91
N ALA A 41 -2.51 8.05 -3.57
CA ALA A 41 -1.88 8.94 -4.54
C ALA A 41 -0.92 8.21 -5.50
N LEU A 42 -0.41 7.04 -5.13
CA LEU A 42 0.46 6.19 -5.97
C LEU A 42 -0.33 5.18 -6.82
N GLY A 43 -1.65 5.07 -6.62
CA GLY A 43 -2.52 4.09 -7.29
C GLY A 43 -2.73 2.80 -6.50
N ILE A 44 -2.25 2.74 -5.26
CA ILE A 44 -2.48 1.63 -4.32
C ILE A 44 -3.83 1.87 -3.64
N THR A 45 -4.72 0.87 -3.65
CA THR A 45 -6.15 1.05 -3.30
C THR A 45 -6.46 0.81 -1.84
#